data_AF-A0A250FFY2-F1
#
_entry.id   AF-A0A250FFY2-F1
#
_cell.length_a   1.000
_cell.length_b   1.000
_cell.length_c   1.000
_cell.angle_alpha   90.00
_cell.angle_beta   90.00
_cell.angle_gamma   90.00
#
_symmetry.space_group_name_H-M   'P 1'
#
loop_
_entity.id
_entity.type
_entity.pdbx_description
1 polymer ?
#
loop_
_entity_poly.entity_id
_entity_poly.type
_entity_poly.pdbx_seq_one_letter_code
_entity_poly.pdbx_strand_id
1 'polypeptide(L)'
;MKNTFLDKKIRENIHPRVFWDCNFEELDIKKDKVFIIGRVLMRGTDKEIHFIEDNFSLKEIKEAVEKSTEVDDICVNYYRKLYLYETRRK
;
A
#
# COMPACT_ATOMS: atom_id res chain seq x y z
N MET A 1 4.21 5.49 19.50
CA MET A 1 4.74 6.71 18.86
C MET A 1 4.46 6.63 17.37
N LYS A 2 3.66 7.57 16.84
CA LYS A 2 3.38 7.70 15.39
C LYS A 2 4.70 7.77 14.63
N ASN A 3 4.81 7.10 13.49
CA ASN A 3 6.00 7.22 12.65
C ASN A 3 5.88 8.52 11.85
N THR A 4 6.23 9.63 12.50
CA THR A 4 5.81 10.98 12.09
C THR A 4 6.21 11.34 10.67
N PHE A 5 7.31 10.78 10.14
CA PHE A 5 7.80 11.11 8.81
C PHE A 5 6.99 10.44 7.70
N LEU A 6 6.75 9.13 7.80
CA LEU A 6 6.03 8.41 6.74
C LEU A 6 4.52 8.70 6.81
N ASP A 7 3.98 8.92 8.01
CA ASP A 7 2.61 9.41 8.21
C ASP A 7 2.40 10.78 7.53
N LYS A 8 3.39 11.67 7.61
CA LYS A 8 3.38 12.96 6.91
C LYS A 8 3.44 12.79 5.40
N LYS A 9 4.37 11.96 4.91
CA LYS A 9 4.51 11.67 3.48
C LYS A 9 3.23 11.10 2.85
N ILE A 10 2.50 10.22 3.55
CA ILE A 10 1.20 9.73 3.08
C ILE A 10 0.24 10.88 2.84
N ARG A 11 0.13 11.82 3.79
CA ARG A 11 -0.78 12.97 3.68
C ARG A 11 -0.40 13.93 2.55
N GLU A 12 0.89 13.97 2.20
CA GLU A 12 1.40 14.79 1.09
C GLU A 12 1.22 14.14 -0.28
N ASN A 13 1.18 12.82 -0.36
CA ASN A 13 1.25 12.09 -1.64
C ASN A 13 0.00 11.28 -1.98
N ILE A 14 -0.86 10.99 -1.00
CA ILE A 14 -2.10 10.22 -1.20
C ILE A 14 -3.29 11.12 -0.89
N HIS A 15 -4.20 11.24 -1.85
CA HIS A 15 -5.38 12.06 -1.72
C HIS A 15 -6.43 11.36 -0.83
N PRO A 16 -7.11 12.07 0.10
CA PRO A 16 -8.11 11.49 1.00
C PRO A 16 -9.25 10.74 0.30
N ARG A 17 -9.52 11.02 -0.99
CA ARG A 17 -10.51 10.31 -1.82
C ARG A 17 -10.32 8.79 -1.86
N VAL A 18 -9.09 8.31 -1.67
CA VAL A 18 -8.75 6.88 -1.63
C VAL A 18 -9.39 6.20 -0.40
N PHE A 19 -9.70 6.99 0.63
CA PHE A 19 -10.17 6.58 1.95
C PHE A 19 -11.55 7.15 2.28
N TRP A 20 -12.44 7.24 1.29
CA TRP A 20 -13.74 7.92 1.40
C TRP A 20 -14.68 7.38 2.49
N ASP A 21 -14.45 6.16 2.98
CA ASP A 21 -15.24 5.46 4.00
C ASP A 21 -14.59 5.46 5.40
N CYS A 22 -13.43 6.11 5.58
CA CYS A 22 -12.77 6.22 6.88
C CYS A 22 -12.17 7.61 7.14
N ASN A 23 -11.86 7.91 8.39
CA ASN A 23 -11.20 9.17 8.74
C ASN A 23 -9.71 9.11 8.35
N PHE A 24 -9.37 9.69 7.19
CA PHE A 24 -7.99 9.72 6.66
C PHE A 24 -6.98 10.30 7.66
N GLU A 25 -7.40 11.28 8.47
CA GLU A 25 -6.51 11.93 9.44
C GLU A 25 -6.16 11.05 10.64
N GLU A 26 -6.97 10.01 10.90
CA GLU A 26 -6.75 9.07 11.99
C GLU A 26 -5.91 7.86 11.59
N LEU A 27 -5.68 7.64 10.29
CA LEU A 27 -4.87 6.53 9.81
C LEU A 27 -3.44 6.58 10.37
N ASP A 28 -3.00 5.45 10.90
CA ASP A 28 -1.66 5.20 11.43
C ASP A 28 -0.98 4.17 10.54
N ILE A 29 0.13 4.54 9.90
CA ILE A 29 0.75 3.67 8.90
C ILE A 29 1.28 2.35 9.46
N LYS A 30 1.61 2.30 10.76
CA LYS A 30 2.11 1.06 11.38
C LYS A 30 0.97 0.10 11.66
N LYS A 31 -0.17 0.62 12.15
CA LYS A 31 -1.36 -0.17 12.47
C LYS A 31 -2.14 -0.55 11.22
N ASP A 32 -2.32 0.41 10.32
CA ASP A 32 -3.22 0.31 9.18
C ASP A 32 -2.48 -0.02 7.88
N LYS A 33 -1.22 -0.47 7.95
CA LYS A 33 -0.37 -0.74 6.78
C LYS A 33 -1.06 -1.59 5.71
N VAL A 34 -1.67 -2.70 6.11
CA VAL A 34 -2.33 -3.66 5.20
C VAL A 34 -3.52 -3.00 4.49
N PHE A 35 -4.31 -2.23 5.24
CA PHE A 35 -5.43 -1.48 4.72
C PHE A 35 -4.96 -0.40 3.74
N ILE A 36 -4.00 0.45 4.14
CA ILE A 36 -3.45 1.54 3.33
C ILE A 36 -2.89 1.01 2.00
N ILE A 37 -2.01 0.00 2.06
CA ILE A 37 -1.40 -0.58 0.86
C ILE A 37 -2.49 -1.13 -0.06
N GLY A 38 -3.36 -2.02 0.44
CA GLY A 38 -4.40 -2.62 -0.40
C GLY A 38 -5.35 -1.58 -0.99
N ARG A 39 -5.72 -0.58 -0.20
CA ARG A 39 -6.64 0.48 -0.60
C ARG A 39 -6.08 1.35 -1.71
N VAL A 40 -4.81 1.78 -1.57
CA VAL A 40 -4.14 2.62 -2.57
C VAL A 40 -3.90 1.84 -3.86
N LEU A 41 -3.49 0.58 -3.78
CA LEU A 41 -3.26 -0.25 -4.97
C LEU A 41 -4.52 -0.48 -5.80
N MET A 42 -5.71 -0.47 -5.17
CA MET A 42 -6.98 -0.67 -5.88
C MET A 42 -7.67 0.61 -6.34
N ARG A 43 -7.48 1.74 -5.64
CA ARG A 43 -8.29 2.96 -5.83
C ARG A 43 -7.46 4.23 -6.05
N GLY A 44 -6.14 4.13 -5.90
CA GLY A 44 -5.19 5.19 -6.16
C GLY A 44 -5.00 5.46 -7.66
N THR A 45 -4.45 6.63 -7.97
CA THR A 45 -3.85 6.92 -9.27
C THR A 45 -2.48 6.27 -9.38
N ASP A 46 -1.93 6.20 -10.60
CA ASP A 46 -0.55 5.72 -10.84
C ASP A 46 0.48 6.40 -9.93
N LYS A 47 0.33 7.72 -9.69
CA LYS A 47 1.22 8.47 -8.77
C LYS A 47 1.15 7.95 -7.34
N GLU A 48 -0.04 7.62 -6.86
CA GLU A 48 -0.27 7.12 -5.51
C GLU A 48 0.17 5.65 -5.38
N ILE A 49 0.00 4.85 -6.43
CA ILE A 49 0.51 3.48 -6.53
C ILE A 49 2.05 3.48 -6.46
N HIS A 50 2.72 4.31 -7.27
CA HIS A 50 4.17 4.43 -7.22
C HIS A 50 4.68 4.92 -5.86
N PHE A 51 3.94 5.79 -5.17
CA PHE A 51 4.29 6.17 -3.80
C PHE A 51 4.35 4.95 -2.87
N ILE A 52 3.43 4.00 -2.98
CA ILE A 52 3.48 2.75 -2.21
C ILE A 52 4.70 1.92 -2.61
N GLU A 53 4.94 1.75 -3.91
CA GLU A 53 6.06 0.95 -4.44
C GLU A 53 7.44 1.50 -4.05
N ASP A 54 7.57 2.83 -3.93
CA ASP A 54 8.82 3.49 -3.57
C ASP A 54 9.10 3.50 -2.06
N ASN A 55 8.06 3.39 -1.21
CA ASN A 55 8.20 3.54 0.24
C ASN A 55 8.03 2.21 1.01
N PHE A 56 7.56 1.14 0.36
CA PHE A 56 7.45 -0.18 0.96
C PHE A 56 8.22 -1.21 0.13
N SER A 57 8.87 -2.15 0.80
CA SER A 57 9.56 -3.22 0.08
C SER A 57 8.55 -4.11 -0.66
N LEU A 58 8.97 -4.69 -1.78
CA LEU A 58 8.14 -5.64 -2.53
C LEU A 58 7.64 -6.81 -1.67
N LYS A 59 8.44 -7.22 -0.67
CA LYS A 59 8.02 -8.23 0.32
C LYS A 59 6.86 -7.73 1.18
N GLU A 60 6.94 -6.50 1.72
CA GLU A 60 5.86 -5.90 2.50
C GLU A 60 4.59 -5.72 1.67
N ILE A 61 4.72 -5.30 0.40
CA ILE A 61 3.59 -5.13 -0.51
C ILE A 61 2.93 -6.49 -0.78
N LYS A 62 3.71 -7.52 -1.12
CA LYS A 62 3.21 -8.89 -1.29
C LYS A 62 2.44 -9.36 -0.05
N GLU A 63 3.04 -9.22 1.13
CA GLU A 63 2.41 -9.66 2.38
C GLU A 63 1.15 -8.87 2.72
N ALA A 64 1.11 -7.57 2.36
CA ALA A 64 -0.07 -6.74 2.55
C ALA A 64 -1.20 -7.17 1.61
N VAL A 65 -0.95 -7.35 0.31
CA VAL A 65 -2.00 -7.77 -0.62
C VAL A 65 -2.52 -9.17 -0.30
N GLU A 66 -1.68 -10.11 0.15
CA GLU A 66 -2.13 -11.45 0.54
C GLU A 66 -3.00 -11.47 1.82
N LYS A 67 -2.95 -10.42 2.64
CA LYS A 67 -3.71 -10.31 3.89
C LYS A 67 -4.88 -9.32 3.80
N SER A 68 -4.92 -8.52 2.74
CA SER A 68 -5.84 -7.39 2.65
C SER A 68 -7.22 -7.85 2.16
N THR A 69 -8.27 -7.32 2.79
CA THR A 69 -9.64 -7.44 2.30
C THR A 69 -9.98 -6.40 1.24
N GLU A 70 -9.04 -5.51 0.91
CA GLU A 70 -9.25 -4.39 -0.03
C GLU A 70 -8.95 -4.75 -1.48
N VAL A 71 -8.21 -5.84 -1.73
CA VAL A 71 -7.66 -6.19 -3.03
C VAL A 71 -8.39 -7.37 -3.68
N ASP A 72 -8.34 -7.45 -5.01
CA ASP A 72 -8.81 -8.60 -5.76
C ASP A 72 -7.69 -9.62 -6.05
N ASP A 73 -8.10 -10.78 -6.58
CA ASP A 73 -7.17 -11.85 -6.95
C ASP A 73 -6.18 -11.43 -8.04
N ILE A 74 -6.52 -10.43 -8.87
CA ILE A 74 -5.64 -9.95 -9.93
C ILE A 74 -4.46 -9.20 -9.31
N CYS A 75 -4.72 -8.27 -8.40
CA CYS A 75 -3.71 -7.54 -7.65
C CYS A 75 -2.82 -8.48 -6.82
N VAL A 76 -3.44 -9.43 -6.11
CA VAL A 76 -2.71 -10.47 -5.36
C VAL A 76 -1.78 -11.26 -6.29
N ASN A 77 -2.28 -11.74 -7.42
CA ASN A 77 -1.47 -12.52 -8.35
C ASN A 77 -0.36 -11.71 -9.02
N TYR A 78 -0.59 -10.43 -9.31
CA TYR A 78 0.41 -9.52 -9.87
C TYR A 78 1.62 -9.40 -8.93
N TYR A 79 1.42 -8.99 -7.68
CA TYR A 79 2.52 -8.79 -6.74
C TYR A 79 3.19 -10.10 -6.31
N ARG A 80 2.46 -11.22 -6.28
CA ARG A 80 3.07 -12.56 -6.07
C ARG A 80 4.04 -12.91 -7.19
N LYS A 81 3.62 -12.73 -8.46
CA LYS A 81 4.48 -12.99 -9.62
C LYS A 81 5.68 -12.05 -9.67
N LEU A 82 5.46 -10.76 -9.40
CA LEU A 82 6.53 -9.76 -9.35
C LEU A 82 7.58 -10.12 -8.28
N TYR A 83 7.14 -10.50 -7.08
CA TYR A 83 8.05 -10.94 -6.02
C TYR A 83 8.84 -12.20 -6.42
N LEU A 84 8.20 -13.19 -7.03
CA LEU A 84 8.87 -14.39 -7.52
C LEU A 84 9.88 -14.09 -8.63
N TYR A 85 9.58 -13.13 -9.50
CA TYR A 85 10.48 -12.70 -10.56
C TYR A 85 11.75 -12.04 -9.99
N GLU A 86 11.58 -11.04 -9.11
CA GLU A 86 12.68 -10.31 -8.47
C GLU A 86 13.56 -11.20 -7.58
N THR A 87 12.96 -12.19 -6.91
CA THR A 87 13.70 -13.11 -6.02
C THR A 87 14.50 -14.16 -6.78
N ARG A 88 14.05 -14.58 -7.98
CA ARG A 88 14.79 -15.51 -8.84
C ARG A 88 15.93 -14.87 -9.61
N ARG A 89 15.87 -13.54 -9.78
CA ARG A 89 16.90 -12.77 -10.50
C ARG A 89 18.13 -12.46 -9.64
N LYS A 90 17.99 -12.54 -8.32
CA LYS A 90 19.08 -12.39 -7.35
C LYS A 90 19.78 -13.73 -7.11
#